data_AF-A0A2S9FYL9-F1
#
_entry.id   AF-A0A2S9FYL9-F1
#
_cell.length_a   1.000
_cell.length_b   1.000
_cell.length_c   1.000
_cell.angle_alpha   90.00
_cell.angle_beta   90.00
_cell.angle_gamma   90.00
#
_symmetry.space_group_name_H-M   'P 1'
#
loop_
_entity.id
_entity.type
_entity.pdbx_description
1 polymer ?
#
loop_
_entity_poly.entity_id
_entity_poly.type
_entity_poly.pdbx_seq_one_letter_code
_entity_poly.pdbx_strand_id
1 'polypeptide(L)'
;PQTVAQMAVIGQRIAKAARVSGLHADGNNIAVNDGKSAFQSVVHIHLHVVPRKTGDKLSFAKGMLVRRDSDREETGQLLREALA
;
A
#
# COMPACT_ATOMS: atom_id res chain seq x y z
N PRO A 1 12.31 16.58 6.81
CA PRO A 1 11.75 16.89 5.46
C PRO A 1 12.23 15.93 4.36
N GLN A 2 13.54 15.68 4.30
CA GLN A 2 14.20 14.85 3.29
C GLN A 2 13.71 13.40 3.31
N THR A 3 13.61 12.80 4.50
CA THR A 3 13.08 11.43 4.67
C THR A 3 11.67 11.29 4.11
N VAL A 4 10.77 12.22 4.43
CA VAL A 4 9.38 12.19 3.94
C VAL A 4 9.32 12.34 2.41
N ALA A 5 10.16 13.21 1.84
CA ALA A 5 10.26 13.36 0.39
C ALA A 5 10.74 12.06 -0.29
N GLN A 6 11.76 11.42 0.26
CA GLN A 6 12.26 10.13 -0.24
C GLN A 6 11.20 9.02 -0.10
N MET A 7 10.47 8.96 1.02
CA MET A 7 9.36 8.04 1.21
C MET A 7 8.28 8.24 0.14
N ALA A 8 7.92 9.48 -0.21
CA ALA A 8 6.94 9.76 -1.24
C ALA A 8 7.42 9.29 -2.63
N VAL A 9 8.69 9.49 -2.98
CA VAL A 9 9.29 8.99 -4.23
C VAL A 9 9.24 7.46 -4.29
N ILE A 10 9.65 6.78 -3.23
CA ILE A 10 9.61 5.32 -3.15
C ILE A 10 8.16 4.82 -3.22
N GLY A 11 7.24 5.44 -2.48
CA GLY A 11 5.83 5.11 -2.49
C GLY A 11 5.21 5.25 -3.88
N GLN A 12 5.56 6.30 -4.63
CA GLN A 12 5.10 6.48 -6.01
C GLN A 12 5.63 5.37 -6.93
N ARG A 13 6.88 4.92 -6.76
CA ARG A 13 7.45 3.80 -7.53
C ARG A 13 6.71 2.50 -7.24
N ILE A 14 6.48 2.18 -5.97
CA ILE A 14 5.71 0.99 -5.56
C ILE A 14 4.26 1.06 -6.09
N ALA A 15 3.62 2.23 -6.02
CA ALA A 15 2.26 2.42 -6.54
C ALA A 15 2.17 2.23 -8.06
N LYS A 16 3.22 2.59 -8.80
CA LYS A 16 3.32 2.30 -10.24
C LYS A 16 3.49 0.79 -10.48
N ALA A 17 4.39 0.14 -9.74
CA ALA A 17 4.59 -1.31 -9.82
C ALA A 17 3.30 -2.08 -9.56
N ALA A 18 2.52 -1.70 -8.54
CA ALA A 18 1.23 -2.32 -8.23
C ALA A 18 0.20 -2.27 -9.38
N ARG A 19 0.28 -1.26 -10.26
CA ARG A 19 -0.62 -1.15 -11.42
C ARG A 19 -0.22 -2.05 -12.58
N VAL A 20 1.07 -2.31 -12.74
CA VAL A 20 1.61 -3.09 -13.87
C VAL A 20 1.96 -4.54 -13.49
N SER A 21 1.97 -4.86 -12.19
CA SER A 21 2.17 -6.22 -11.70
C SER A 21 0.91 -7.09 -11.81
N GLY A 22 1.04 -8.37 -11.46
CA GLY A 22 -0.09 -9.30 -11.31
C GLY A 22 -1.12 -8.90 -10.24
N LEU A 23 -0.90 -7.82 -9.48
CA LEU A 23 -1.91 -7.27 -8.59
C LEU A 23 -3.06 -6.59 -9.35
N HIS A 24 -2.82 -6.16 -10.59
CA HIS A 24 -3.80 -5.50 -11.46
C HIS A 24 -4.54 -4.36 -10.76
N ALA A 25 -3.80 -3.48 -10.10
CA ALA A 25 -4.39 -2.30 -9.46
C ALA A 25 -4.82 -1.27 -10.51
N ASP A 26 -6.02 -0.71 -10.36
CA ASP A 26 -6.48 0.45 -11.15
C ASP A 26 -5.98 1.76 -10.53
N GLY A 27 -5.77 1.75 -9.22
CA GLY A 27 -5.36 2.92 -8.43
C GLY A 27 -4.69 2.52 -7.12
N ASN A 28 -4.31 3.51 -6.32
CA ASN A 28 -3.71 3.29 -5.01
C ASN A 28 -4.19 4.34 -4.00
N ASN A 29 -4.38 3.95 -2.74
CA ASN A 29 -4.37 4.89 -1.62
C ASN A 29 -2.94 5.03 -1.09
N ILE A 30 -2.45 6.27 -0.95
CA ILE A 30 -1.16 6.61 -0.36
C ILE A 30 -1.43 7.37 0.94
N ALA A 31 -0.99 6.86 2.08
CA ALA A 31 -1.33 7.47 3.38
C ALA A 31 -0.22 7.31 4.43
N VAL A 32 -0.07 8.32 5.27
CA VAL A 32 0.67 8.27 6.53
C VAL A 32 -0.33 8.55 7.65
N ASN A 33 -0.28 7.74 8.70
CA ASN A 33 -1.09 7.91 9.89
C ASN A 33 -0.18 8.44 11.01
N ASP A 34 -0.45 9.67 11.49
CA ASP A 34 0.32 10.32 12.56
C ASP A 34 -0.52 10.43 13.83
N GLY A 35 -0.17 9.61 14.83
CA GLY A 35 -0.87 9.53 16.11
C GLY A 35 -2.01 8.51 16.16
N LYS A 36 -2.35 8.11 17.38
CA LYS A 36 -3.38 7.09 17.67
C LYS A 36 -4.75 7.44 17.07
N SER A 37 -5.16 8.71 17.15
CA SER A 37 -6.45 9.19 16.62
C SER A 37 -6.53 9.10 15.09
N ALA A 38 -5.38 9.13 14.41
CA ALA A 38 -5.27 8.92 12.97
C ALA A 38 -5.06 7.44 12.60
N PHE A 39 -5.37 6.50 13.51
CA PHE A 39 -5.23 5.05 13.32
C PHE A 39 -3.80 4.52 13.26
N GLN A 40 -2.80 5.24 13.81
CA GLN A 40 -1.45 4.71 13.97
C GLN A 40 -1.39 3.70 15.13
N SER A 41 -1.03 2.45 14.82
CA SER A 41 -0.84 1.39 15.83
C SER A 41 0.63 1.13 16.19
N VAL A 42 1.55 1.40 15.26
CA VAL A 42 3.00 1.24 15.45
C VAL A 42 3.65 2.61 15.41
N VAL A 43 4.35 2.98 16.49
CA VAL A 43 5.00 4.29 16.66
C VAL A 43 6.37 4.31 15.94
N HIS A 44 6.31 4.03 14.64
CA HIS A 44 7.39 4.15 13.68
C HIS A 44 6.77 4.67 12.38
N ILE A 45 7.39 5.67 11.73
CA ILE A 45 6.81 6.25 10.51
C ILE A 45 6.75 5.18 9.41
N HIS A 46 5.57 5.02 8.81
CA HIS A 46 5.38 4.12 7.67
C HIS A 46 4.41 4.75 6.67
N LEU A 47 4.71 4.55 5.38
CA LEU A 47 3.86 4.97 4.28
C LEU A 47 3.05 3.77 3.80
N HIS A 48 1.73 3.86 3.91
CA HIS A 48 0.83 2.89 3.30
C HIS A 48 0.76 3.15 1.79
N VAL A 49 0.98 2.09 1.01
CA VAL A 49 0.71 2.04 -0.43
C VAL A 49 -0.28 0.91 -0.62
N VAL A 50 -1.56 1.24 -0.78
CA VAL A 50 -2.64 0.24 -0.81
C VAL A 50 -3.23 0.17 -2.21
N PRO A 51 -2.99 -0.93 -2.96
CA PRO A 51 -3.58 -1.17 -4.27
C PRO A 51 -5.11 -1.15 -4.21
N ARG A 52 -5.75 -0.58 -5.22
CA ARG A 52 -7.21 -0.48 -5.35
C ARG A 52 -7.66 -0.98 -6.72
N LYS A 53 -8.84 -1.61 -6.76
CA LYS A 53 -9.53 -2.01 -7.98
C LYS A 53 -10.89 -1.33 -8.08
N THR A 54 -11.35 -1.09 -9.31
CA THR A 54 -12.67 -0.54 -9.57
C THR A 54 -13.73 -1.48 -9.00
N GLY A 55 -14.62 -0.94 -8.15
CA GLY A 55 -15.67 -1.73 -7.48
C GLY A 55 -15.25 -2.46 -6.19
N ASP A 56 -14.01 -2.32 -5.71
CA ASP A 56 -13.49 -3.05 -4.55
C ASP A 56 -13.95 -2.54 -3.17
N LYS A 57 -14.93 -1.65 -3.08
CA LYS A 57 -15.28 -0.95 -1.82
C LYS A 57 -15.53 -1.91 -0.65
N LEU A 58 -16.26 -3.00 -0.90
CA LEU A 58 -16.61 -3.97 0.13
C LEU A 58 -15.41 -4.82 0.56
N SER A 59 -14.62 -5.33 -0.39
CA SER A 59 -13.42 -6.11 -0.09
C SER A 59 -12.34 -5.24 0.58
N PHE A 60 -12.22 -3.98 0.17
CA PHE A 60 -11.35 -2.99 0.81
C PHE A 60 -11.76 -2.70 2.26
N ALA A 61 -13.05 -2.44 2.52
CA ALA A 61 -13.56 -2.23 3.87
C ALA A 61 -13.34 -3.47 4.76
N LYS A 62 -13.58 -4.67 4.22
CA LYS A 62 -13.26 -5.93 4.90
C LYS A 62 -11.76 -6.03 5.20
N GLY A 63 -10.89 -5.68 4.26
CA GLY A 63 -9.44 -5.66 4.43
C GLY A 63 -8.98 -4.73 5.55
N MET A 64 -9.60 -3.55 5.70
CA MET A 64 -9.31 -2.61 6.79
C MET A 64 -9.64 -3.18 8.18
N LEU A 65 -10.68 -4.02 8.27
CA LEU A 65 -11.09 -4.69 9.51
C LEU A 65 -10.19 -5.87 9.84
N VAL A 66 -10.01 -6.78 8.87
CA VAL A 66 -9.32 -8.06 9.08
C VAL A 66 -7.79 -7.90 9.06
N ARG A 67 -7.27 -6.88 8.39
CA ARG A 67 -5.83 -6.53 8.27
C ARG A 67 -4.95 -7.71 7.86
N ARG A 68 -5.48 -8.61 7.04
CA ARG A 68 -4.79 -9.83 6.59
C ARG A 68 -4.80 -9.94 5.08
N ASP A 69 -3.60 -9.95 4.52
CA ASP A 69 -3.35 -10.48 3.18
C ASP A 69 -3.32 -12.01 3.28
N SER A 70 -4.00 -12.68 2.34
CA SER A 70 -4.05 -14.14 2.25
C SER A 70 -2.73 -14.74 1.82
N ASP A 71 -1.93 -14.02 1.02
CA ASP A 71 -0.60 -14.46 0.58
C ASP A 71 0.36 -13.27 0.42
N ARG A 72 1.07 -12.97 1.51
CA ARG A 72 2.03 -11.84 1.55
C ARG A 72 3.27 -12.08 0.70
N GLU A 73 3.68 -13.34 0.54
CA GLU A 73 4.90 -13.68 -0.18
C GLU A 73 4.68 -13.55 -1.69
N GLU A 74 3.55 -14.07 -2.20
CA GLU A 74 3.15 -13.88 -3.59
C GLU A 74 2.99 -12.39 -3.92
N THR A 75 2.23 -11.64 -3.10
CA THR A 75 2.07 -10.19 -3.28
C THR A 75 3.42 -9.46 -3.32
N GLY A 76 4.33 -9.84 -2.42
CA GLY A 76 5.69 -9.27 -2.37
C GLY A 76 6.53 -9.63 -3.60
N GLN A 77 6.41 -10.86 -4.12
CA GLN A 77 7.09 -11.29 -5.33
C GLN A 77 6.60 -10.51 -6.56
N LEU A 78 5.28 -10.43 -6.77
CA LEU A 78 4.69 -9.68 -7.89
C LEU A 78 5.12 -8.22 -7.92
N LEU A 79 5.22 -7.59 -6.74
CA LEU A 79 5.71 -6.21 -6.64
C LEU A 79 7.20 -6.09 -6.95
N ARG A 80 8.03 -7.01 -6.45
CA ARG A 80 9.48 -7.01 -6.71
C ARG A 80 9.80 -7.22 -8.19
N GLU A 81 9.09 -8.13 -8.85
CA GLU A 81 9.24 -8.37 -10.29
C GLU A 81 8.87 -7.14 -11.11
N ALA A 82 7.79 -6.43 -10.74
CA ALA A 82 7.38 -5.20 -11.42
C ALA A 82 8.23 -3.96 -11.10
N LEU A 83 9.14 -4.05 -10.12
CA LEU A 83 10.09 -2.99 -9.76
C LEU A 83 11.45 -3.12 -10.47
N ALA A 84 11.74 -4.30 -11.03
CA ALA A 84 12.95 -4.57 -11.81
C ALA A 84 12.93 -3.84 -13.16
#